data_AF-A0A4R6B5L2-F1
#
_entry.id   AF-A0A4R6B5L2-F1
#
_cell.length_a   1.000
_cell.length_b   1.000
_cell.length_c   1.000
_cell.angle_alpha   90.00
_cell.angle_beta   90.00
_cell.angle_gamma   90.00
#
_symmetry.space_group_name_H-M   'P 1'
#
loop_
_entity.id
_entity.type
_entity.pdbx_description
1 polymer ?
#
loop_
_entity_poly.entity_id
_entity_poly.type
_entity_poly.pdbx_seq_one_letter_code
_entity_poly.pdbx_strand_id
1 'polypeptide(L)' 'MPPRHQLRSYLVTVSLAALVENELRKDPFTGTVFVFRAKRADQLKLLYWDGTGLVMTFKRLEETTIT' A
#
# COMPACT_ATOMS: atom_id res chain seq x y z
N MET A 1 -20.05 -2.79 -8.72
CA MET A 1 -19.18 -3.99 -8.64
C MET A 1 -17.89 -3.67 -9.40
N PRO A 2 -16.70 -3.65 -8.76
CA PRO A 2 -15.46 -3.31 -9.45
C PRO A 2 -15.05 -4.42 -10.42
N PRO A 3 -14.47 -4.10 -11.59
CA PRO A 3 -14.07 -5.09 -12.59
C PRO A 3 -12.97 -6.03 -12.07
N ARG A 4 -12.93 -7.27 -12.59
CA ARG A 4 -12.09 -8.37 -12.05
C ARG A 4 -10.60 -8.03 -11.88
N HIS A 5 -10.04 -7.16 -12.72
CA HIS A 5 -8.64 -6.71 -12.59
C HIS A 5 -8.41 -5.81 -11.38
N GLN A 6 -9.44 -5.11 -10.88
CA GLN A 6 -9.38 -4.28 -9.68
C GLN A 6 -9.52 -5.09 -8.39
N LEU A 7 -10.12 -6.29 -8.41
CA LEU A 7 -10.31 -7.13 -7.22
C LEU A 7 -8.98 -7.52 -6.56
N ARG A 8 -7.95 -7.84 -7.36
CA ARG A 8 -6.61 -8.16 -6.82
C ARG A 8 -5.99 -6.96 -6.10
N SER A 9 -6.14 -5.77 -6.66
CA SER A 9 -5.62 -4.54 -6.04
C SER A 9 -6.35 -4.27 -4.72
N TYR A 10 -7.68 -4.38 -4.74
CA TYR A 10 -8.53 -4.13 -3.57
C TYR A 10 -8.20 -5.06 -2.38
N LEU A 11 -8.05 -6.36 -2.63
CA LEU A 11 -7.71 -7.32 -1.58
C LEU A 11 -6.34 -7.02 -0.94
N VAL A 12 -5.37 -6.57 -1.74
CA VAL A 12 -4.05 -6.17 -1.22
C VAL A 12 -4.16 -4.93 -0.35
N THR A 13 -4.91 -3.92 -0.79
CA THR A 13 -5.14 -2.68 -0.02
C THR A 13 -5.73 -2.99 1.36
N VAL A 14 -6.78 -3.81 1.41
CA VAL A 14 -7.43 -4.22 2.68
C VAL A 14 -6.48 -5.03 3.56
N SER A 15 -5.70 -5.94 2.97
CA SER A 15 -4.74 -6.74 3.72
C SER A 15 -3.62 -5.89 4.34
N LEU A 16 -3.15 -4.85 3.63
CA LEU A 16 -2.14 -3.94 4.16
C LEU A 16 -2.71 -3.04 5.26
N ALA A 17 -3.95 -2.56 5.14
CA ALA A 17 -4.62 -1.84 6.23
C ALA A 17 -4.77 -2.72 7.49
N ALA A 18 -5.20 -3.97 7.33
CA ALA A 18 -5.26 -4.91 8.44
C ALA A 18 -3.87 -5.14 9.09
N LEU A 19 -2.79 -5.13 8.30
CA LEU A 19 -1.44 -5.25 8.82
C LEU A 19 -1.01 -3.99 9.61
N VAL A 20 -1.39 -2.79 9.16
CA VAL A 20 -1.16 -1.55 9.92
C VAL A 20 -1.88 -1.60 11.26
N GLU A 21 -3.13 -2.01 11.29
CA GLU A 21 -3.91 -2.11 12.54
C GLU A 21 -3.34 -3.14 13.50
N ASN A 22 -3.01 -4.34 13.00
CA ASN A 22 -2.59 -5.45 13.85
C ASN A 22 -1.13 -5.34 14.31
N GLU A 23 -0.21 -5.00 13.40
CA GLU A 23 1.23 -4.99 13.68
C GLU A 23 1.71 -3.63 14.18
N LEU A 24 1.25 -2.53 13.55
CA LEU A 24 1.69 -1.18 13.91
C LEU A 24 0.82 -0.53 14.97
N ARG A 25 -0.35 -1.12 15.30
CA ARG A 25 -1.34 -0.56 16.24
C ARG A 25 -1.72 0.89 15.89
N LYS A 26 -1.80 1.18 14.59
CA LYS A 26 -2.17 2.49 14.05
C LYS A 26 -3.44 2.39 13.23
N ASP A 27 -4.16 3.50 13.13
CA ASP A 27 -5.34 3.61 12.28
C ASP A 27 -4.93 3.94 10.83
N PRO A 28 -5.18 3.05 9.86
CA PRO A 28 -4.84 3.25 8.44
C PRO A 28 -5.78 4.25 7.75
N PHE A 29 -6.90 4.63 8.37
CA PHE A 29 -7.88 5.60 7.86
C PHE A 29 -7.57 7.03 8.31
N THR A 30 -6.35 7.27 8.81
CA THR A 30 -5.83 8.60 9.13
C THR A 30 -5.00 9.15 7.97
N GLY A 31 -4.70 10.45 7.99
CA GLY A 31 -3.81 11.10 7.00
C GLY A 31 -2.34 10.63 7.03
N THR A 32 -2.06 9.49 7.68
CA THR A 32 -0.73 8.88 7.75
C THR A 32 -0.46 8.07 6.49
N VAL A 33 0.73 8.26 5.91
CA VAL A 33 1.19 7.46 4.77
C VAL A 33 2.02 6.28 5.29
N PHE A 34 1.60 5.06 4.97
CA PHE A 34 2.32 3.84 5.28
C PHE A 34 3.07 3.34 4.05
N VAL A 35 4.37 3.08 4.20
CA VAL A 35 5.24 2.64 3.10
C VAL A 35 5.67 1.20 3.33
N PHE A 36 5.42 0.34 2.34
CA PHE A 36 5.82 -1.06 2.35
C PHE A 36 6.81 -1.33 1.22
N ARG A 37 7.90 -2.02 1.56
CA ARG A 37 8.84 -2.52 0.55
C ARG A 37 8.39 -3.89 0.06
N ALA A 38 8.35 -4.10 -1.25
CA ALA A 38 8.15 -5.43 -1.81
C ALA A 38 9.32 -6.35 -1.44
N LYS A 39 9.05 -7.65 -1.30
CA LYS A 39 10.08 -8.65 -0.96
C LYS A 39 11.27 -8.64 -1.93
N ARG A 40 11.03 -8.36 -3.21
CA ARG A 40 12.05 -8.28 -4.27
C ARG A 40 12.76 -6.92 -4.33
N ALA A 41 12.45 -6.00 -3.41
CA ALA A 41 13.02 -4.65 -3.34
C ALA A 41 12.84 -3.76 -4.59
N ASP A 42 12.07 -4.22 -5.57
CA ASP A 42 11.84 -3.55 -6.85
C ASP A 42 10.66 -2.56 -6.79
N GLN A 43 9.90 -2.56 -5.71
CA GLN A 43 8.68 -1.76 -5.57
C GLN A 43 8.49 -1.25 -4.15
N LEU A 44 8.05 0.00 -4.06
CA LEU A 44 7.48 0.58 -2.85
C LEU A 44 5.97 0.73 -3.02
N LYS A 45 5.21 0.21 -2.07
CA LYS A 45 3.76 0.41 -1.98
C LYS A 45 3.48 1.48 -0.93
N LEU A 46 2.65 2.44 -1.27
CA LEU A 46 2.19 3.49 -0.37
C LEU A 46 0.69 3.27 -0.12
N LEU A 47 0.31 3.22 1.13
CA LEU A 47 -1.07 3.12 1.60
C LEU A 47 -1.42 4.38 2.38
N TYR A 48 -2.49 5.06 2.00
CA TYR A 48 -2.94 6.27 2.69
C TYR A 48 -4.44 6.49 2.49
N TRP A 49 -5.06 7.21 3.42
CA TRP A 49 -6.44 7.69 3.31
C TRP A 49 -6.48 9.08 2.69
N ASP A 50 -7.28 9.27 1.63
CA ASP A 50 -7.41 10.56 0.93
C ASP A 50 -8.55 11.45 1.45
N GLY A 51 -9.29 10.99 2.46
CA GLY A 51 -10.51 11.63 2.96
C GLY A 51 -11.80 10.92 2.52
N THR A 52 -11.76 10.19 1.41
CA THR A 52 -12.92 9.52 0.80
C THR A 52 -12.75 8.00 0.69
N GLY A 53 -11.51 7.54 0.62
CA GLY A 53 -11.19 6.15 0.42
C GLY A 53 -9.74 5.82 0.75
N LEU A 54 -9.50 4.53 0.92
CA LEU A 54 -8.17 4.00 1.11
C LEU A 54 -7.51 3.84 -0.26
N VAL A 55 -6.41 4.56 -0.47
CA VAL A 55 -5.66 4.57 -1.72
C VAL A 55 -4.38 3.78 -1.55
N MET A 56 -4.11 2.90 -2.52
CA MET A 56 -2.83 2.23 -2.64
C MET A 56 -2.18 2.61 -3.96
N THR A 57 -0.98 3.18 -3.88
CA THR A 57 -0.13 3.46 -5.04
C THR A 57 1.16 2.65 -4.93
N PHE A 58 1.82 2.42 -6.05
CA PHE A 58 3.13 1.78 -6.04
C PHE A 58 4.08 2.49 -7.00
N LYS A 59 5.34 2.61 -6.58
CA LYS A 59 6.44 3.07 -7.41
C LYS A 59 7.37 1.90 -7.64
N ARG A 60 7.63 1.57 -8.90
CA ARG A 60 8.74 0.68 -9.27
C ARG A 60 10.04 1.43 -9.03
N LEU A 61 10.92 0.82 -8.26
CA LEU A 61 12.30 1.22 -8.11
C LEU A 61 13.06 0.56 -9.26
N GLU A 62 13.44 1.37 -10.23
CA GLU A 62 14.50 1.00 -11.15
C GLU A 62 15.83 0.97 -10.38
N GLU A 63 16.63 -0.06 -10.63
CA GLU A 63 17.89 -0.34 -9.95
C GLU A 63 18.85 0.83 -10.17
N THR A 64 18.76 1.82 -9.28
CA THR A 64 19.69 2.94 -9.24
C THR A 64 20.75 2.51 -8.24
N THR A 65 21.68 1.70 -8.72
CA THR A 65 22.94 1.43 -8.03
C THR A 65 23.65 2.78 -7.90
N ILE A 66 23.42 3.46 -6.78
CA ILE A 66 24.30 4.55 -6.34
C ILE A 66 25.50 3.82 -5.72
N THR A 67 26.43 3.40 -6.59
CA THR A 67 27.80 3.04 -6.19
C THR A 67 28.57 4.32 -5.93
#